data_AF-A0A8S9NUC8-F1
#
_entry.id   AF-A0A8S9NUC8-F1
#
_cell.length_a   1.000
_cell.length_b   1.000
_cell.length_c   1.000
_cell.angle_alpha   90.00
_cell.angle_beta   90.00
_cell.angle_gamma   90.00
#
_symmetry.space_group_name_H-M   'P 1'
#
loop_
_entity.id
_entity.type
_entity.pdbx_description
1 polymer ?
#
loop_
_entity_poly.entity_id
_entity_poly.type
_entity_poly.pdbx_seq_one_letter_code
_entity_poly.pdbx_strand_id
1 'polypeptide(L)'
;MAAKIPLSPISHQLCRSSSRFWNTATTLPFCSPVSYPYLIGSSSRLRARHPLVSFAVTKVSLLHDLGATGAVLGGAYALVLSFESLTKRNVISQRLSRKLVHILSGLLFVLSWPIFSASKEARYFTALVPLVNCVRLVVNGLSISPSSTLIKSVTREGRPEELLRGPLFYVLALLVSAVFFWRDSPIGMISLAMMCGGDGIADIMGRKFGSQKIPYNPRKSLAGSISMFIFGFIISIGLLYYYSSLGYLHMNWETTFTKVAIVSMVATLVESLPIADQIDDNVSVPLATIMAAYVRIADIMGRKFGSQKIPYNPRKSLAGSISMFIFGFIISIGLLYYYSSLGYLHMNWETTFTKVAIVSMVATLVESLPIADQIDDNVSVPLATIMAAYVSFGY
;
A
#
# COMPACT_ATOMS: atom_id res chain seq x y z
N MET A 1 54.93 -37.27 17.66
CA MET A 1 53.77 -36.73 18.39
C MET A 1 53.11 -35.67 17.54
N ALA A 2 51.94 -35.97 16.96
CA ALA A 2 51.12 -35.02 16.23
C ALA A 2 49.65 -35.40 16.49
N ALA A 3 48.89 -34.47 17.07
CA ALA A 3 47.53 -34.67 17.54
C ALA A 3 46.55 -34.73 16.36
N LYS A 4 45.65 -35.73 16.39
CA LYS A 4 44.54 -35.92 15.44
C LYS A 4 43.29 -35.17 15.92
N ILE A 5 42.70 -34.40 15.01
CA ILE A 5 41.33 -33.85 15.07
C ILE A 5 40.45 -34.76 14.19
N PRO A 6 39.26 -35.23 14.61
CA PRO A 6 38.34 -35.91 13.71
C PRO A 6 37.30 -34.93 13.12
N LEU A 7 37.30 -34.83 11.79
CA LEU A 7 36.30 -34.21 10.94
C LEU A 7 35.11 -35.17 10.74
N SER A 8 33.88 -34.66 10.83
CA SER A 8 32.64 -35.34 10.44
C SER A 8 32.42 -35.27 8.92
N PRO A 9 32.06 -36.35 8.21
CA PRO A 9 31.73 -36.26 6.79
C PRO A 9 30.23 -36.06 6.55
N ILE A 10 29.96 -35.13 5.64
CA ILE A 10 28.70 -34.93 4.92
C ILE A 10 28.58 -36.06 3.87
N SER A 11 27.44 -36.73 3.77
CA SER A 11 27.14 -37.62 2.63
C SER A 11 25.80 -37.26 1.98
N HIS A 12 25.90 -36.84 0.72
CA HIS A 12 24.81 -36.79 -0.26
C HIS A 12 24.65 -38.19 -0.90
N GLN A 13 23.43 -38.71 -0.99
CA GLN A 13 23.01 -39.73 -1.97
C GLN A 13 21.63 -39.27 -2.50
N LEU A 14 21.51 -38.71 -3.71
CA LEU A 14 21.39 -39.39 -5.01
C LEU A 14 20.37 -40.54 -5.01
N CYS A 15 19.12 -40.24 -5.37
CA CYS A 15 18.15 -41.23 -5.84
C CYS A 15 17.76 -40.87 -7.27
N ARG A 16 18.18 -41.70 -8.24
CA ARG A 16 17.81 -41.62 -9.66
C ARG A 16 17.07 -42.91 -10.04
N SER A 17 15.79 -42.71 -10.43
CA SER A 17 14.91 -43.47 -11.33
C SER A 17 15.14 -44.97 -11.62
N SER A 18 14.06 -45.75 -11.44
CA SER A 18 13.69 -46.84 -12.35
C SER A 18 12.17 -47.07 -12.30
N SER A 19 11.54 -47.16 -13.47
CA SER A 19 10.12 -47.40 -13.70
C SER A 19 9.91 -48.79 -14.30
N ARG A 20 8.89 -49.54 -13.84
CA ARG A 20 7.92 -50.34 -14.65
C ARG A 20 7.08 -51.32 -13.81
N PHE A 21 5.76 -51.19 -14.03
CA PHE A 21 4.72 -52.23 -14.23
C PHE A 21 4.16 -53.12 -13.08
N TRP A 22 2.89 -52.81 -12.75
CA TRP A 22 1.67 -53.64 -12.54
C TRP A 22 1.75 -55.05 -11.89
N ASN A 23 1.11 -55.23 -10.71
CA ASN A 23 -0.19 -55.91 -10.51
C ASN A 23 -0.45 -56.34 -9.04
N THR A 24 -1.72 -56.18 -8.63
CA THR A 24 -2.52 -56.94 -7.63
C THR A 24 -2.06 -57.14 -6.16
N ALA A 25 -2.96 -56.67 -5.28
CA ALA A 25 -3.54 -57.34 -4.10
C ALA A 25 -2.69 -57.58 -2.82
N THR A 26 -3.32 -57.13 -1.72
CA THR A 26 -3.27 -57.68 -0.35
C THR A 26 -1.96 -57.63 0.43
N THR A 27 -1.92 -56.74 1.43
CA THR A 27 -1.62 -56.96 2.87
C THR A 27 -0.84 -55.78 3.46
N LEU A 28 -1.43 -55.15 4.48
CA LEU A 28 -0.77 -54.26 5.42
C LEU A 28 0.11 -55.09 6.36
N PRO A 29 1.33 -54.63 6.71
CA PRO A 29 1.89 -54.95 8.00
C PRO A 29 2.07 -53.69 8.86
N PHE A 30 1.43 -53.76 10.02
CA PHE A 30 1.74 -53.05 11.24
C PHE A 30 3.25 -53.04 11.53
N CYS A 31 3.82 -51.88 11.83
CA CYS A 31 5.11 -51.76 12.51
C CYS A 31 4.97 -50.77 13.67
N SER A 32 5.01 -51.30 14.89
CA SER A 32 5.02 -50.57 16.16
C SER A 32 6.30 -49.74 16.33
N PRO A 33 6.26 -48.62 17.06
CA PRO A 33 7.45 -47.83 17.35
C PRO A 33 8.27 -48.43 18.50
N VAL A 34 9.59 -48.52 18.29
CA VAL A 34 10.58 -48.92 19.29
C VAL A 34 10.79 -47.79 20.29
N SER A 35 10.54 -48.08 21.57
CA SER A 35 10.74 -47.21 22.73
C SER A 35 12.23 -47.02 23.04
N TYR A 36 12.70 -45.78 23.15
CA TYR A 36 14.00 -45.44 23.74
C TYR A 36 13.83 -45.01 25.21
N PRO A 37 14.76 -45.38 26.11
CA PRO A 37 14.62 -45.15 27.54
C PRO A 37 14.85 -43.69 27.95
N TYR A 38 14.05 -43.25 28.92
CA TYR A 38 14.14 -42.00 29.65
C TYR A 38 15.51 -41.84 30.33
N LEU A 39 16.28 -40.84 29.91
CA LEU A 39 17.35 -40.24 30.72
C LEU A 39 16.79 -38.99 31.40
N ILE A 40 16.48 -39.13 32.69
CA ILE A 40 16.12 -38.02 33.58
C ILE A 40 17.41 -37.20 33.82
N GLY A 41 17.62 -36.20 32.97
CA GLY A 41 18.64 -35.17 33.14
C GLY A 41 18.07 -33.96 33.90
N SER A 42 18.61 -33.73 35.09
CA SER A 42 18.38 -32.58 35.99
C SER A 42 18.02 -31.26 35.28
N SER A 43 16.78 -30.78 35.49
CA SER A 43 16.19 -29.62 34.82
C SER A 43 16.46 -28.26 35.51
N SER A 44 17.56 -28.12 36.25
CA SER A 44 17.82 -26.90 37.06
C SER A 44 18.81 -25.91 36.45
N ARG A 45 19.47 -26.19 35.31
CA ARG A 45 20.46 -25.27 34.68
C ARG A 45 20.05 -24.62 33.35
N LEU A 46 18.86 -24.92 32.81
CA LEU A 46 18.41 -24.37 31.52
C LEU A 46 17.58 -23.08 31.61
N ARG A 47 17.16 -22.66 32.81
CA ARG A 47 16.26 -21.49 32.98
C ARG A 47 16.98 -20.14 32.94
N ALA A 48 18.29 -20.08 33.23
CA ALA A 48 19.06 -18.84 33.26
C ALA A 48 19.61 -18.38 31.89
N ARG A 49 19.60 -19.24 30.86
CA ARG A 49 20.16 -18.93 29.52
C ARG A 49 19.16 -18.25 28.58
N HIS A 50 17.86 -18.47 28.79
CA HIS A 50 16.80 -17.85 27.98
C HIS A 50 16.78 -16.31 27.99
N PRO A 51 16.92 -15.62 29.14
CA PRO A 51 16.89 -14.15 29.14
C PRO A 51 18.14 -13.54 28.50
N LEU A 52 19.32 -14.14 28.69
CA LEU A 52 20.56 -13.65 28.07
C LEU A 52 20.60 -13.86 26.55
N VAL A 53 20.12 -15.01 26.07
CA VAL A 53 20.00 -15.28 24.62
C VAL A 53 18.93 -14.41 24.00
N SER A 54 17.76 -14.25 24.65
CA SER A 54 16.72 -13.32 24.20
C SER A 54 17.24 -11.89 24.13
N PHE A 55 17.95 -11.42 25.15
CA PHE A 55 18.50 -10.07 25.21
C PHE A 55 19.62 -9.84 24.18
N ALA A 56 20.46 -10.85 23.93
CA ALA A 56 21.48 -10.79 22.88
C ALA A 56 20.86 -10.73 21.48
N VAL A 57 19.82 -11.54 21.21
CA VAL A 57 19.08 -11.51 19.94
C VAL A 57 18.40 -10.15 19.74
N THR A 58 17.75 -9.59 20.78
CA THR A 58 17.15 -8.26 20.71
C THR A 58 18.19 -7.18 20.42
N LYS A 59 19.37 -7.23 21.06
CA LYS A 59 20.45 -6.27 20.80
C LYS A 59 21.00 -6.32 19.37
N VAL A 60 21.16 -7.51 18.81
CA VAL A 60 21.62 -7.68 17.43
C VAL A 60 20.58 -7.12 16.45
N SER A 61 19.29 -7.38 16.67
CA SER A 61 18.22 -6.79 15.85
C SER A 61 18.17 -5.27 15.94
N LEU A 62 18.38 -4.69 17.13
CA LEU A 62 18.40 -3.23 17.32
C LEU A 62 19.58 -2.57 16.60
N LEU A 63 20.80 -3.13 16.71
CA LEU A 63 21.97 -2.60 16.02
C LEU A 63 21.82 -2.70 14.50
N HIS A 64 21.24 -3.79 14.01
CA HIS A 64 20.92 -3.97 12.61
C HIS A 64 19.91 -2.92 12.12
N ASP A 65 18.83 -2.68 12.87
CA ASP A 65 17.81 -1.71 12.49
C ASP A 65 18.33 -0.27 12.54
N LEU A 66 19.18 0.07 13.51
CA LEU A 66 19.90 1.34 13.55
C LEU A 66 20.83 1.51 12.34
N GLY A 67 21.57 0.46 12.00
CA GLY A 67 22.44 0.44 10.81
C GLY A 67 21.64 0.63 9.52
N ALA A 68 20.50 -0.06 9.41
CA ALA A 68 19.58 0.06 8.27
C ALA A 68 19.00 1.48 8.18
N THR A 69 18.54 2.08 9.28
CA THR A 69 18.10 3.49 9.31
C THR A 69 19.21 4.42 8.81
N GLY A 70 20.44 4.25 9.30
CA GLY A 70 21.59 5.04 8.86
C GLY A 70 21.89 4.88 7.37
N ALA A 71 21.85 3.66 6.85
CA ALA A 71 22.06 3.37 5.44
C ALA A 71 20.97 3.97 4.54
N VAL A 72 19.70 3.82 4.91
CA VAL A 72 18.57 4.37 4.14
C VAL A 72 18.58 5.90 4.17
N LEU A 73 18.86 6.50 5.33
CA LEU A 73 18.99 7.95 5.45
C LEU A 73 20.16 8.46 4.61
N GLY A 74 21.34 7.85 4.72
CA GLY A 74 22.52 8.18 3.92
C GLY A 74 22.26 8.05 2.42
N GLY A 75 21.59 6.97 2.00
CA GLY A 75 21.18 6.76 0.60
C GLY A 75 20.22 7.83 0.11
N ALA A 76 19.24 8.23 0.92
CA ALA A 76 18.32 9.32 0.57
C ALA A 76 19.06 10.66 0.40
N TYR A 77 19.99 10.99 1.29
CA TYR A 77 20.82 12.19 1.15
C TYR A 77 21.72 12.13 -0.09
N ALA A 78 22.38 11.00 -0.34
CA ALA A 78 23.22 10.80 -1.52
C ALA A 78 22.43 10.97 -2.82
N LEU A 79 21.20 10.45 -2.87
CA LEU A 79 20.30 10.62 -4.00
C LEU A 79 20.00 12.11 -4.26
N VAL A 80 19.57 12.84 -3.23
CA VAL A 80 19.27 14.28 -3.33
C VAL A 80 20.49 15.07 -3.80
N LEU A 81 21.67 14.82 -3.20
CA LEU A 81 22.92 15.48 -3.58
C LEU A 81 23.34 15.17 -5.01
N SER A 82 23.09 13.95 -5.49
CA SER A 82 23.38 13.55 -6.87
C SER A 82 22.54 14.36 -7.86
N PHE A 83 21.23 14.47 -7.62
CA PHE A 83 20.33 15.26 -8.46
C PHE A 83 20.58 16.77 -8.34
N GLU A 84 20.98 17.26 -7.17
CA GLU A 84 21.43 18.64 -6.99
C GLU A 84 22.69 18.93 -7.82
N SER A 85 23.67 18.02 -7.80
CA SER A 85 24.90 18.12 -8.61
C SER A 85 24.59 18.14 -10.11
N LEU A 86 23.70 17.26 -10.58
CA LEU A 86 23.24 17.25 -11.98
C LEU A 86 22.55 18.56 -12.37
N THR A 87 21.82 19.17 -11.43
CA THR A 87 21.13 20.45 -11.68
C THR A 87 22.12 21.61 -11.73
N LYS A 88 23.10 21.66 -10.81
CA LYS A 88 24.17 22.66 -10.81
C LYS A 88 25.02 22.62 -12.08
N ARG A 89 25.19 21.44 -12.67
CA ARG A 89 25.88 21.23 -13.95
C ARG A 89 25.01 21.53 -15.18
N ASN A 90 23.78 22.03 -15.00
CA ASN A 90 22.81 22.30 -16.07
C ASN A 90 22.47 21.07 -16.95
N VAL A 91 22.64 19.84 -16.43
CA VAL A 91 22.28 18.62 -17.17
C VAL A 91 20.77 18.40 -17.16
N ILE A 92 20.12 18.72 -16.05
CA ILE A 92 18.67 18.60 -15.86
C ILE A 92 18.10 19.89 -15.28
N SER A 93 16.85 20.21 -15.63
CA SER A 93 16.17 21.37 -15.05
C SER A 93 15.82 21.13 -13.58
N GLN A 94 15.84 22.19 -12.76
CA GLN A 94 15.44 22.13 -11.34
C GLN A 94 14.05 21.51 -11.14
N ARG A 95 13.11 21.82 -12.03
CA ARG A 95 11.74 21.29 -11.97
C ARG A 95 11.70 19.78 -12.23
N LEU A 96 12.47 19.27 -13.18
CA LEU A 96 12.58 17.84 -13.45
C LEU A 96 13.31 17.12 -12.32
N SER A 97 14.42 17.70 -11.84
CA SER A 97 15.22 17.20 -10.72
C SER A 97 14.35 16.96 -9.47
N ARG A 98 13.55 17.94 -9.06
CA ARG A 98 12.60 17.79 -7.95
C ARG A 98 11.63 16.61 -8.13
N LYS A 99 11.10 16.42 -9.34
CA LYS A 99 10.14 15.34 -9.62
C LYS A 99 10.80 13.97 -9.71
N LEU A 100 12.03 13.88 -10.20
CA LEU A 100 12.81 12.63 -10.15
C LEU A 100 13.20 12.25 -8.73
N VAL A 101 13.63 13.22 -7.92
CA VAL A 101 13.90 13.01 -6.48
C VAL A 101 12.64 12.55 -5.76
N HIS A 102 11.48 13.16 -6.03
CA HIS A 102 10.18 12.71 -5.50
C HIS A 102 9.91 11.23 -5.81
N ILE A 103 9.95 10.84 -7.08
CA ILE A 103 9.66 9.47 -7.51
C ILE A 103 10.66 8.49 -6.88
N LEU A 104 11.96 8.75 -7.04
CA LEU A 104 13.01 7.82 -6.62
C LEU A 104 13.12 7.71 -5.10
N SER A 105 13.00 8.82 -4.36
CA SER A 105 13.11 8.77 -2.90
C SER A 105 11.99 7.94 -2.29
N GLY A 106 10.76 8.08 -2.81
CA GLY A 106 9.61 7.32 -2.32
C GLY A 106 9.69 5.84 -2.66
N LEU A 107 10.03 5.52 -3.92
CA LEU A 107 10.13 4.12 -4.34
C LEU A 107 11.31 3.39 -3.68
N LEU A 108 12.48 4.03 -3.60
CA LEU A 108 13.64 3.45 -2.91
C LEU A 108 13.37 3.30 -1.41
N PHE A 109 12.63 4.23 -0.80
CA PHE A 109 12.21 4.08 0.60
C PHE A 109 11.37 2.81 0.80
N VAL A 110 10.34 2.59 -0.04
CA VAL A 110 9.54 1.36 0.05
C VAL A 110 10.36 0.13 -0.27
N LEU A 111 11.24 0.17 -1.27
CA LEU A 111 12.11 -0.96 -1.60
C LEU A 111 13.11 -1.30 -0.47
N SER A 112 13.39 -0.35 0.42
CA SER A 112 14.34 -0.53 1.52
C SER A 112 13.75 -1.21 2.76
N TRP A 113 12.41 -1.34 2.90
CA TRP A 113 11.83 -1.91 4.13
C TRP A 113 12.29 -3.36 4.44
N PRO A 114 12.56 -4.24 3.45
CA PRO A 114 13.11 -5.57 3.70
C PRO A 114 14.53 -5.59 4.27
N ILE A 115 15.27 -4.47 4.20
CA ILE A 115 16.60 -4.33 4.80
C ILE A 115 16.50 -4.32 6.33
N PHE A 116 15.35 -3.96 6.89
CA PHE A 116 15.13 -3.94 8.33
C PHE A 116 14.81 -5.35 8.87
N SER A 117 15.10 -5.57 10.15
CA SER A 117 14.94 -6.86 10.83
C SER A 117 13.49 -7.36 10.80
N ALA A 118 13.27 -8.65 11.03
CA ALA A 118 11.92 -9.23 11.11
C ALA A 118 11.10 -8.78 12.34
N SER A 119 11.68 -7.96 13.23
CA SER A 119 11.00 -7.45 14.43
C SER A 119 9.84 -6.53 14.07
N LYS A 120 8.77 -6.57 14.88
CA LYS A 120 7.64 -5.63 14.77
C LYS A 120 8.06 -4.18 15.07
N GLU A 121 9.11 -4.00 15.86
CA GLU A 121 9.65 -2.68 16.25
C GLU A 121 10.46 -2.03 15.12
N ALA A 122 10.89 -2.81 14.14
CA ALA A 122 11.69 -2.35 13.01
C ALA A 122 10.97 -1.24 12.21
N ARG A 123 9.63 -1.23 12.21
CA ARG A 123 8.82 -0.20 11.57
C ARG A 123 9.10 1.20 12.13
N TYR A 124 9.39 1.31 13.44
CA TYR A 124 9.69 2.58 14.08
C TYR A 124 11.07 3.09 13.67
N PHE A 125 12.06 2.20 13.55
CA PHE A 125 13.38 2.54 13.02
C PHE A 125 13.31 3.02 11.56
N THR A 126 12.46 2.41 10.74
CA THR A 126 12.23 2.88 9.38
C THR A 126 11.49 4.22 9.36
N ALA A 127 10.52 4.42 10.25
CA ALA A 127 9.79 5.67 10.42
C ALA A 127 10.69 6.85 10.85
N LEU A 128 11.84 6.59 11.48
CA LEU A 128 12.83 7.64 11.79
C LEU A 128 13.35 8.32 10.52
N VAL A 129 13.44 7.63 9.39
CA VAL A 129 13.95 8.20 8.13
C VAL A 129 13.06 9.35 7.61
N PRO A 130 11.74 9.16 7.37
CA PRO A 130 10.86 10.26 7.04
C PRO A 130 10.69 11.23 8.22
N LEU A 131 10.75 10.79 9.48
CA LEU A 131 10.64 11.70 10.63
C LEU A 131 11.78 12.74 10.64
N VAL A 132 13.02 12.33 10.42
CA VAL A 132 14.17 13.27 10.33
C VAL A 132 13.97 14.26 9.19
N ASN A 133 13.46 13.81 8.04
CA ASN A 133 13.14 14.71 6.93
C ASN A 133 11.96 15.63 7.26
N CYS A 134 10.95 15.17 7.98
CA CYS A 134 9.81 15.95 8.44
C CYS A 134 10.28 17.10 9.34
N VAL A 135 11.08 16.78 10.37
CA VAL A 135 11.68 17.79 11.26
C VAL A 135 12.51 18.79 10.47
N ARG A 136 13.34 18.31 9.52
CA ARG A 136 14.15 19.17 8.66
C ARG A 136 13.30 20.14 7.85
N LEU A 137 12.20 19.67 7.24
CA LEU A 137 11.27 20.51 6.47
C LEU A 137 10.55 21.51 7.37
N VAL A 138 10.11 21.12 8.56
CA VAL A 138 9.42 22.00 9.51
C VAL A 138 10.35 23.11 10.01
N VAL A 139 11.57 22.75 10.45
CA VAL A 139 12.56 23.73 10.96
C VAL A 139 12.95 24.75 9.89
N ASN A 140 13.12 24.30 8.65
CA ASN A 140 13.45 25.20 7.54
C ASN A 140 12.24 25.99 7.05
N GLY A 141 11.05 25.38 7.04
CA GLY A 141 9.82 26.02 6.57
C GLY A 141 9.27 27.07 7.54
N LEU A 142 9.47 26.88 8.85
CA LEU A 142 9.19 27.89 9.88
C LEU A 142 10.31 28.94 10.01
N SER A 143 11.33 28.90 9.14
CA SER A 143 12.48 29.82 9.15
C SER A 143 13.25 29.87 10.49
N ILE A 144 13.19 28.81 11.30
CA ILE A 144 13.92 28.72 12.58
C ILE A 144 15.43 28.57 12.32
N SER A 145 15.80 27.84 11.27
CA SER A 145 17.19 27.75 10.77
C SER A 145 17.18 27.55 9.24
N PRO A 146 17.01 28.62 8.46
CA PRO A 146 16.80 28.52 7.02
C PRO A 146 18.09 28.14 6.29
N SER A 147 18.11 26.93 5.72
CA SER A 147 19.17 26.51 4.78
C SER A 147 18.78 26.89 3.35
N SER A 148 19.50 27.85 2.78
CA SER A 148 19.24 28.36 1.42
C SER A 148 19.33 27.28 0.35
N THR A 149 20.15 26.25 0.57
CA THR A 149 20.30 25.08 -0.30
C THR A 149 19.04 24.21 -0.35
N LEU A 150 18.44 23.89 0.81
CA LEU A 150 17.22 23.07 0.87
C LEU A 150 16.02 23.82 0.32
N ILE A 151 15.89 25.11 0.67
CA ILE A 151 14.79 25.94 0.18
C ILE A 151 14.82 25.98 -1.34
N LYS A 152 15.98 26.27 -1.96
CA LYS A 152 16.11 26.28 -3.43
C LYS A 152 15.88 24.91 -4.07
N SER A 153 16.30 23.83 -3.40
CA SER A 153 16.21 22.50 -4.00
C SER A 153 14.78 21.95 -3.98
N VAL A 154 14.00 22.22 -2.93
CA VAL A 154 12.68 21.61 -2.71
C VAL A 154 11.51 22.51 -3.14
N THR A 155 11.65 23.84 -3.04
CA THR A 155 10.56 24.78 -3.31
C THR A 155 10.52 25.23 -4.78
N ARG A 156 9.37 25.75 -5.24
CA ARG A 156 9.16 26.27 -6.59
C ARG A 156 9.57 27.74 -6.70
N GLU A 157 9.17 28.58 -5.75
CA GLU A 157 9.42 30.03 -5.77
C GLU A 157 10.58 30.45 -4.85
N GLY A 158 11.24 29.50 -4.17
CA GLY A 158 12.32 29.80 -3.23
C GLY A 158 11.83 30.26 -1.86
N ARG A 159 10.55 30.04 -1.54
CA ARG A 159 9.90 30.46 -0.30
C ARG A 159 9.89 29.35 0.74
N PRO A 160 10.38 29.58 1.98
CA PRO A 160 10.41 28.56 3.02
C PRO A 160 9.04 27.92 3.30
N GLU A 161 7.97 28.69 3.20
CA GLU A 161 6.60 28.26 3.52
C GLU A 161 6.09 27.17 2.58
N GLU A 162 6.62 27.08 1.35
CA GLU A 162 6.29 26.00 0.42
C GLU A 162 6.75 24.63 0.91
N LEU A 163 7.77 24.57 1.78
CA LEU A 163 8.23 23.33 2.41
C LEU A 163 7.15 22.70 3.29
N LEU A 164 6.25 23.53 3.84
CA LEU A 164 5.17 23.11 4.75
C LEU A 164 3.90 22.62 4.00
N ARG A 165 3.91 22.64 2.66
CA ARG A 165 2.79 22.17 1.83
C ARG A 165 3.09 20.76 1.29
N GLY A 166 3.12 20.59 -0.04
CA GLY A 166 3.35 19.31 -0.70
C GLY A 166 4.54 18.49 -0.16
N PRO A 167 5.75 19.07 0.05
CA PRO A 167 6.88 18.33 0.60
C PRO A 167 6.63 17.76 2.00
N LEU A 168 5.99 18.53 2.88
CA LEU A 168 5.66 18.06 4.23
C LEU A 168 4.62 16.94 4.19
N PHE A 169 3.54 17.13 3.43
CA PHE A 169 2.50 16.10 3.27
C PHE A 169 3.03 14.80 2.68
N TYR A 170 3.93 14.91 1.71
CA TYR A 170 4.63 13.77 1.13
C TYR A 170 5.40 12.97 2.20
N VAL A 171 6.20 13.64 3.03
CA VAL A 171 6.97 12.97 4.08
C VAL A 171 6.07 12.40 5.18
N LEU A 172 4.97 13.09 5.50
CA LEU A 172 3.96 12.57 6.43
C LEU A 172 3.27 11.32 5.90
N ALA A 173 2.96 11.25 4.60
CA ALA A 173 2.42 10.05 3.97
C ALA A 173 3.39 8.87 4.08
N LEU A 174 4.69 9.07 3.82
CA LEU A 174 5.73 8.05 4.02
C LEU A 174 5.81 7.59 5.49
N LEU A 175 5.71 8.52 6.44
CA LEU A 175 5.74 8.24 7.87
C LEU A 175 4.53 7.40 8.31
N VAL A 176 3.32 7.83 7.94
CA VAL A 176 2.07 7.13 8.24
C VAL A 176 2.08 5.74 7.62
N SER A 177 2.50 5.62 6.36
CA SER A 177 2.64 4.31 5.70
C SER A 177 3.65 3.42 6.42
N ALA A 178 4.82 3.91 6.83
CA ALA A 178 5.79 3.10 7.55
C ALA A 178 5.27 2.60 8.91
N VAL A 179 4.51 3.43 9.65
CA VAL A 179 4.02 3.06 10.98
C VAL A 179 2.80 2.13 10.91
N PHE A 180 1.82 2.46 10.07
CA PHE A 180 0.51 1.79 10.03
C PHE A 180 0.34 0.79 8.89
N PHE A 181 1.02 1.00 7.77
CA PHE A 181 0.91 0.17 6.56
C PHE A 181 2.28 -0.42 6.18
N TRP A 182 2.83 -1.18 7.12
CA TRP A 182 4.17 -1.74 7.04
C TRP A 182 4.31 -2.81 5.94
N ARG A 183 5.46 -3.49 5.89
CA ARG A 183 5.82 -4.45 4.83
C ARG A 183 4.88 -5.64 4.64
N ASP A 184 3.98 -5.87 5.60
CA ASP A 184 2.92 -6.88 5.58
C ASP A 184 1.59 -6.34 5.01
N SER A 185 1.52 -5.06 4.65
CA SER A 185 0.32 -4.40 4.16
C SER A 185 0.45 -3.99 2.68
N PRO A 186 -0.29 -4.65 1.76
CA PRO A 186 -0.37 -4.24 0.35
C PRO A 186 -0.87 -2.81 0.16
N ILE A 187 -1.74 -2.34 1.07
CA ILE A 187 -2.40 -1.05 0.99
C ILE A 187 -1.37 0.09 1.02
N GLY A 188 -0.40 0.03 1.94
CA GLY A 188 0.65 1.03 2.05
C GLY A 188 1.54 1.08 0.81
N MET A 189 1.88 -0.10 0.27
CA MET A 189 2.71 -0.19 -0.93
C MET A 189 2.02 0.40 -2.15
N ILE A 190 0.74 0.07 -2.37
CA ILE A 190 -0.05 0.62 -3.49
C ILE A 190 -0.24 2.13 -3.31
N SER A 191 -0.54 2.60 -2.08
CA SER A 191 -0.67 4.02 -1.75
C SER A 191 0.58 4.82 -2.09
N LEU A 192 1.75 4.33 -1.66
CA LEU A 192 3.02 4.98 -1.96
C LEU A 192 3.43 4.84 -3.43
N ALA A 193 3.09 3.73 -4.09
CA ALA A 193 3.30 3.56 -5.53
C ALA A 193 2.51 4.59 -6.34
N MET A 194 1.24 4.80 -6.01
CA MET A 194 0.38 5.78 -6.70
C MET A 194 0.84 7.22 -6.44
N MET A 195 1.21 7.56 -5.21
CA MET A 195 1.68 8.91 -4.87
C MET A 195 3.09 9.22 -5.39
N CYS A 196 4.05 8.31 -5.21
CA CYS A 196 5.44 8.56 -5.58
C CYS A 196 5.66 8.31 -7.08
N GLY A 197 5.22 7.14 -7.56
CA GLY A 197 5.40 6.71 -8.95
C GLY A 197 4.34 7.28 -9.88
N GLY A 198 3.07 7.00 -9.58
CA GLY A 198 1.92 7.40 -10.40
C GLY A 198 1.86 8.91 -10.63
N ASP A 199 1.62 9.70 -9.58
CA ASP A 199 1.56 11.18 -9.67
C ASP A 199 2.87 11.77 -10.20
N GLY A 200 4.01 11.28 -9.71
CA GLY A 200 5.32 11.76 -10.14
C GLY A 200 5.54 11.64 -11.65
N ILE A 201 5.24 10.47 -12.23
CA ILE A 201 5.39 10.23 -13.68
C ILE A 201 4.28 10.94 -14.47
N ALA A 202 3.05 10.97 -13.96
CA ALA A 202 1.92 11.68 -14.57
C ALA A 202 2.23 13.15 -14.81
N ASP A 203 2.85 13.80 -13.84
CA ASP A 203 3.26 15.20 -13.94
C ASP A 203 4.39 15.43 -14.98
N ILE A 204 5.31 14.47 -15.15
CA ILE A 204 6.35 14.52 -16.21
C ILE A 204 5.71 14.33 -17.59
N MET A 205 4.91 13.29 -17.76
CA MET A 205 4.27 12.93 -19.03
C MET A 205 3.21 13.95 -19.44
N GLY A 206 2.42 14.44 -18.48
CA GLY A 206 1.38 15.44 -18.70
C GLY A 206 1.94 16.80 -19.14
N ARG A 207 3.18 17.14 -18.78
CA ARG A 207 3.87 18.32 -19.32
C ARG A 207 4.46 18.08 -20.71
N LYS A 208 5.04 16.91 -20.95
CA LYS A 208 5.73 16.61 -22.21
C LYS A 208 4.75 16.32 -23.35
N PHE A 209 3.63 15.66 -23.06
CA PHE A 209 2.68 15.14 -24.05
C PHE A 209 1.23 15.60 -23.83
N GLY A 210 0.94 16.36 -22.77
CA GLY A 210 -0.42 16.72 -22.40
C GLY A 210 -0.98 17.95 -23.10
N SER A 211 -1.07 17.89 -24.43
CA SER A 211 -1.74 18.89 -25.26
C SER A 211 -3.25 18.94 -24.99
N GLN A 212 -3.88 17.77 -24.85
CA GLN A 212 -5.30 17.65 -24.50
C GLN A 212 -5.50 17.81 -22.99
N LYS A 213 -6.25 18.84 -22.60
CA LYS A 213 -6.63 19.10 -21.20
C LYS A 213 -7.92 18.37 -20.84
N ILE A 214 -8.09 18.10 -19.55
CA ILE A 214 -9.30 17.47 -19.04
C ILE A 214 -10.42 18.54 -19.03
N PRO A 215 -11.62 18.26 -19.58
CA PRO A 215 -12.68 19.26 -19.74
C PRO A 215 -13.06 20.01 -18.45
N TYR A 216 -13.03 19.31 -17.31
CA TYR A 216 -13.37 19.85 -15.99
C TYR A 216 -12.15 20.27 -15.15
N ASN A 217 -10.92 20.04 -15.62
CA ASN A 217 -9.70 20.44 -14.92
C ASN A 217 -8.61 20.84 -15.93
N PRO A 218 -8.53 22.13 -16.30
CA PRO A 218 -7.58 22.59 -17.32
C PRO A 218 -6.11 22.50 -16.89
N ARG A 219 -5.82 22.31 -15.59
CA ARG A 219 -4.45 22.13 -15.07
C ARG A 219 -3.91 20.73 -15.32
N LYS A 220 -4.80 19.74 -15.44
CA LYS A 220 -4.44 18.34 -15.69
C LYS A 220 -4.66 18.00 -17.16
N SER A 221 -3.95 16.99 -17.64
CA SER A 221 -4.01 16.56 -19.03
C SER A 221 -4.37 15.10 -19.14
N LEU A 222 -5.04 14.74 -20.24
CA LEU A 222 -5.45 13.36 -20.49
C LEU A 222 -4.22 12.42 -20.52
N ALA A 223 -3.13 12.87 -21.15
CA ALA A 223 -1.87 12.13 -21.18
C ALA A 223 -1.27 11.94 -19.76
N GLY A 224 -1.42 12.92 -18.88
CA GLY A 224 -1.01 12.84 -17.48
C GLY A 224 -1.80 11.76 -16.73
N SER A 225 -3.13 11.81 -16.78
CA SER A 225 -3.98 10.82 -16.08
C SER A 225 -3.84 9.40 -16.64
N ILE A 226 -3.72 9.23 -17.96
CA ILE A 226 -3.40 7.91 -18.56
C ILE A 226 -2.05 7.40 -18.02
N SER A 227 -1.05 8.27 -17.93
CA SER A 227 0.26 7.91 -17.38
C SER A 227 0.17 7.55 -15.90
N MET A 228 -0.60 8.30 -15.10
CA MET A 228 -0.83 7.99 -13.69
C MET A 228 -1.39 6.58 -13.51
N PHE A 229 -2.43 6.26 -14.27
CA PHE A 229 -3.08 4.95 -14.22
C PHE A 229 -2.10 3.83 -14.59
N ILE A 230 -1.46 3.93 -15.76
CA ILE A 230 -0.58 2.87 -16.28
C ILE A 230 0.65 2.68 -15.38
N PHE A 231 1.40 3.76 -15.11
CA PHE A 231 2.63 3.64 -14.34
C PHE A 231 2.36 3.38 -12.86
N GLY A 232 1.31 3.98 -12.29
CA GLY A 232 0.88 3.68 -10.92
C GLY A 232 0.49 2.22 -10.76
N PHE A 233 -0.26 1.65 -11.70
CA PHE A 233 -0.61 0.24 -11.73
C PHE A 233 0.63 -0.67 -11.85
N ILE A 234 1.49 -0.43 -12.83
CA ILE A 234 2.70 -1.24 -13.07
C ILE A 234 3.62 -1.23 -11.85
N ILE A 235 3.88 -0.05 -11.28
CA ILE A 235 4.74 0.10 -10.10
C ILE A 235 4.11 -0.58 -8.88
N SER A 236 2.79 -0.44 -8.70
CA SER A 236 2.07 -1.12 -7.61
C SER A 236 2.20 -2.64 -7.71
N ILE A 237 1.93 -3.21 -8.89
CA ILE A 237 2.08 -4.65 -9.13
C ILE A 237 3.54 -5.09 -8.92
N GLY A 238 4.51 -4.33 -9.44
CA GLY A 238 5.93 -4.61 -9.28
C GLY A 238 6.36 -4.65 -7.82
N LEU A 239 5.91 -3.69 -7.00
CA LEU A 239 6.17 -3.68 -5.57
C LEU A 239 5.50 -4.87 -4.86
N LEU A 240 4.22 -5.16 -5.13
CA LEU A 240 3.56 -6.31 -4.54
C LEU A 240 4.25 -7.63 -4.91
N TYR A 241 4.71 -7.76 -6.15
CA TYR A 241 5.47 -8.93 -6.60
C TYR A 241 6.82 -9.04 -5.92
N TYR A 242 7.53 -7.93 -5.77
CA TYR A 242 8.78 -7.88 -5.01
C TYR A 242 8.58 -8.37 -3.57
N TYR A 243 7.57 -7.87 -2.86
CA TYR A 243 7.28 -8.30 -1.49
C TYR A 243 6.72 -9.72 -1.38
N SER A 244 5.96 -10.17 -2.37
CA SER A 244 5.47 -11.55 -2.42
C SER A 244 6.61 -12.55 -2.67
N SER A 245 7.57 -12.22 -3.54
CA SER A 245 8.73 -13.08 -3.81
C SER A 245 9.68 -13.20 -2.61
N LEU A 246 9.74 -12.17 -1.76
CA LEU A 246 10.43 -12.20 -0.48
C LEU A 246 9.65 -12.91 0.64
N GLY A 247 8.44 -13.38 0.37
CA GLY A 247 7.61 -14.12 1.32
C GLY A 247 6.86 -13.25 2.35
N TYR A 248 6.83 -11.93 2.19
CA TYR A 248 6.09 -11.03 3.08
C TYR A 248 4.58 -11.05 2.79
N LEU A 249 4.19 -11.31 1.55
CA LEU A 249 2.82 -11.24 1.08
C LEU A 249 2.39 -12.52 0.36
N HIS A 250 1.26 -13.09 0.79
CA HIS A 250 0.58 -14.17 0.08
C HIS A 250 -0.61 -13.61 -0.69
N MET A 251 -0.48 -13.52 -2.01
CA MET A 251 -1.48 -12.89 -2.89
C MET A 251 -2.07 -13.89 -3.88
N ASN A 252 -3.39 -13.82 -4.07
CA ASN A 252 -4.03 -14.42 -5.24
C ASN A 252 -3.90 -13.42 -6.41
N TRP A 253 -3.00 -13.70 -7.33
CA TRP A 253 -2.63 -12.80 -8.43
C TRP A 253 -3.82 -12.41 -9.31
N GLU A 254 -4.70 -13.35 -9.64
CA GLU A 254 -5.89 -13.10 -10.46
C GLU A 254 -6.75 -11.98 -9.86
N THR A 255 -7.08 -12.09 -8.57
CA THR A 255 -7.88 -11.06 -7.89
C THR A 255 -7.07 -9.79 -7.60
N THR A 256 -5.75 -9.90 -7.49
CA THR A 256 -4.88 -8.77 -7.13
C THR A 256 -4.75 -7.79 -8.29
N PHE A 257 -4.57 -8.29 -9.51
CA PHE A 257 -4.53 -7.45 -10.71
C PHE A 257 -5.78 -6.57 -10.83
N THR A 258 -6.97 -7.18 -10.73
CA THR A 258 -8.24 -6.45 -10.81
C THR A 258 -8.37 -5.40 -9.70
N LYS A 259 -7.99 -5.74 -8.46
CA LYS A 259 -8.05 -4.80 -7.33
C LYS A 259 -7.11 -3.61 -7.52
N VAL A 260 -5.86 -3.87 -7.90
CA VAL A 260 -4.88 -2.81 -8.11
C VAL A 260 -5.32 -1.92 -9.27
N ALA A 261 -5.87 -2.48 -10.35
CA ALA A 261 -6.42 -1.70 -11.46
C ALA A 261 -7.55 -0.76 -10.99
N ILE A 262 -8.51 -1.27 -10.21
CA ILE A 262 -9.60 -0.44 -9.67
C ILE A 262 -9.05 0.66 -8.76
N VAL A 263 -8.13 0.32 -7.86
CA VAL A 263 -7.53 1.26 -6.92
C VAL A 263 -6.74 2.35 -7.66
N SER A 264 -5.94 1.98 -8.67
CA SER A 264 -5.22 2.92 -9.54
C SER A 264 -6.16 3.81 -10.33
N MET A 265 -7.30 3.28 -10.79
CA MET A 265 -8.33 4.07 -11.48
C MET A 265 -8.95 5.10 -10.53
N VAL A 266 -9.34 4.70 -9.33
CA VAL A 266 -9.90 5.63 -8.32
C VAL A 266 -8.90 6.72 -7.97
N ALA A 267 -7.64 6.36 -7.71
CA ALA A 267 -6.59 7.34 -7.42
C ALA A 267 -6.35 8.31 -8.59
N THR A 268 -6.40 7.82 -9.84
CA THR A 268 -6.29 8.65 -11.05
C THR A 268 -7.48 9.59 -11.21
N LEU A 269 -8.70 9.12 -10.93
CA LEU A 269 -9.89 9.95 -10.98
C LEU A 269 -9.85 11.04 -9.90
N VAL A 270 -9.38 10.72 -8.69
CA VAL A 270 -9.23 11.73 -7.63
C VAL A 270 -8.18 12.77 -7.99
N GLU A 271 -7.07 12.36 -8.60
CA GLU A 271 -6.03 13.28 -9.09
C GLU A 271 -6.52 14.19 -10.22
N SER A 272 -7.41 13.68 -11.09
CA SER A 272 -7.94 14.48 -12.19
C SER A 272 -8.91 15.56 -11.73
N LEU A 273 -9.47 15.47 -10.52
CA LEU A 273 -10.40 16.47 -9.98
C LEU A 273 -9.71 17.82 -9.73
N PRO A 274 -10.45 18.94 -9.87
CA PRO A 274 -9.91 20.28 -9.63
C PRO A 274 -9.80 20.63 -8.12
N ILE A 275 -9.42 19.67 -7.27
CA ILE A 275 -9.32 19.82 -5.79
C ILE A 275 -7.94 20.28 -5.31
N ALA A 276 -6.94 20.31 -6.20
CA ALA A 276 -5.55 20.59 -5.85
C ALA A 276 -5.31 21.95 -5.15
N ASP A 277 -6.26 22.90 -5.26
CA ASP A 277 -6.18 24.19 -4.55
C ASP A 277 -6.54 24.08 -3.06
N GLN A 278 -7.31 23.06 -2.67
CA GLN A 278 -7.77 22.84 -1.30
C GLN A 278 -7.03 21.70 -0.62
N ILE A 279 -6.73 20.62 -1.36
CA ILE A 279 -6.07 19.42 -0.86
C ILE A 279 -4.94 19.06 -1.83
N ASP A 280 -3.71 19.01 -1.32
CA ASP A 280 -2.53 18.66 -2.10
C ASP A 280 -2.62 17.22 -2.63
N ASP A 281 -2.14 16.98 -3.86
CA ASP A 281 -2.15 15.65 -4.50
C ASP A 281 -1.38 14.61 -3.67
N ASN A 282 -0.40 15.05 -2.87
CA ASN A 282 0.33 14.19 -1.93
C ASN A 282 -0.49 13.77 -0.70
N VAL A 283 -1.72 14.26 -0.55
CA VAL A 283 -2.68 13.85 0.49
C VAL A 283 -3.86 13.13 -0.15
N SER A 284 -4.46 13.72 -1.18
CA SER A 284 -5.67 13.18 -1.82
C SER A 284 -5.43 11.81 -2.45
N VAL A 285 -4.29 11.61 -3.13
CA VAL A 285 -3.95 10.36 -3.83
C VAL A 285 -3.71 9.21 -2.84
N PRO A 286 -2.85 9.33 -1.81
CA PRO A 286 -2.71 8.30 -0.78
C PRO A 286 -4.02 7.94 -0.10
N LEU A 287 -4.80 8.95 0.32
CA LEU A 287 -6.06 8.71 1.02
C LEU A 287 -7.07 7.99 0.15
N ALA A 288 -7.25 8.42 -1.11
CA ALA A 288 -8.12 7.75 -2.06
C ALA A 288 -7.71 6.30 -2.29
N THR A 289 -6.40 6.05 -2.40
CA THR A 289 -5.84 4.71 -2.61
C THR A 289 -6.10 3.82 -1.39
N ILE A 290 -5.84 4.33 -0.19
CA ILE A 290 -6.09 3.62 1.08
C ILE A 290 -7.58 3.31 1.22
N MET A 291 -8.46 4.31 1.00
CA MET A 291 -9.91 4.13 1.10
C MET A 291 -10.44 3.12 0.08
N ALA A 292 -10.04 3.23 -1.19
CA ALA A 292 -10.46 2.31 -2.24
C ALA A 292 -9.99 0.88 -1.95
N ALA A 293 -8.75 0.73 -1.49
CA ALA A 293 -8.20 -0.57 -1.10
C ALA A 293 -8.94 -1.14 0.12
N TYR A 294 -9.26 -0.31 1.13
CA TYR A 294 -10.01 -0.75 2.31
C TYR A 294 -11.44 -1.16 1.99
N VAL A 295 -12.17 -0.43 1.15
CA VAL A 295 -13.54 -0.80 0.77
C VAL A 295 -13.55 -2.17 0.08
N ARG A 296 -12.56 -2.44 -0.77
CA ARG A 296 -12.42 -3.75 -1.44
C ARG A 296 -11.86 -4.85 -0.54
N ILE A 297 -11.06 -4.51 0.47
CA ILE A 297 -10.55 -5.46 1.47
C ILE A 297 -11.58 -5.75 2.56
N ALA A 298 -12.45 -4.79 2.93
CA ALA A 298 -13.56 -4.97 3.86
C ALA A 298 -14.58 -5.98 3.31
N ASP A 299 -14.84 -5.94 2.00
CA ASP A 299 -15.63 -6.96 1.31
C ASP A 299 -14.99 -8.37 1.43
N ILE A 300 -13.66 -8.48 1.40
CA ILE A 300 -12.93 -9.75 1.58
C ILE A 300 -12.83 -10.17 3.05
N MET A 301 -12.64 -9.23 3.96
CA MET A 301 -12.64 -9.44 5.42
C MET A 301 -14.01 -9.92 5.89
N GLY A 302 -15.09 -9.39 5.31
CA GLY A 302 -16.42 -9.97 5.45
C GLY A 302 -16.44 -11.43 4.99
N ARG A 303 -15.94 -11.71 3.77
CA ARG A 303 -15.88 -13.09 3.24
C ARG A 303 -15.04 -14.06 4.09
N LYS A 304 -13.97 -13.60 4.76
CA LYS A 304 -13.01 -14.44 5.50
C LYS A 304 -13.18 -14.47 7.03
N PHE A 305 -13.69 -13.39 7.64
CA PHE A 305 -13.84 -13.22 9.10
C PHE A 305 -15.28 -12.96 9.57
N GLY A 306 -16.24 -12.80 8.67
CA GLY A 306 -17.65 -12.72 9.05
C GLY A 306 -18.13 -14.06 9.59
N SER A 307 -18.12 -14.20 10.92
CA SER A 307 -18.58 -15.39 11.64
C SER A 307 -20.04 -15.72 11.33
N GLN A 308 -20.83 -14.68 11.02
CA GLN A 308 -22.22 -14.79 10.63
C GLN A 308 -22.36 -14.60 9.12
N LYS A 309 -22.48 -15.72 8.41
CA LYS A 309 -22.80 -15.76 6.98
C LYS A 309 -24.26 -15.38 6.77
N ILE A 310 -24.57 -14.87 5.57
CA ILE A 310 -25.93 -14.55 5.20
C ILE A 310 -26.69 -15.87 4.95
N PRO A 311 -27.87 -16.10 5.56
CA PRO A 311 -28.56 -17.40 5.50
C PRO A 311 -28.80 -17.93 4.09
N TYR A 312 -29.02 -17.05 3.12
CA TYR A 312 -29.32 -17.39 1.72
C TYR A 312 -28.12 -17.24 0.77
N ASN A 313 -26.98 -16.71 1.23
CA ASN A 313 -25.77 -16.59 0.41
C ASN A 313 -24.51 -16.84 1.26
N PRO A 314 -23.99 -18.08 1.28
CA PRO A 314 -22.85 -18.45 2.12
C PRO A 314 -21.52 -17.83 1.65
N ARG A 315 -21.46 -17.28 0.43
CA ARG A 315 -20.27 -16.59 -0.08
C ARG A 315 -20.10 -15.20 0.50
N LYS A 316 -21.19 -14.59 0.99
CA LYS A 316 -21.22 -13.25 1.56
C LYS A 316 -21.39 -13.33 3.08
N SER A 317 -21.11 -12.22 3.76
CA SER A 317 -21.19 -12.15 5.22
C SER A 317 -22.01 -10.96 5.65
N LEU A 318 -22.69 -11.09 6.79
CA LEU A 318 -23.47 -10.00 7.35
C LEU A 318 -22.60 -8.76 7.62
N ALA A 319 -21.41 -8.95 8.18
CA ALA A 319 -20.45 -7.87 8.45
C ALA A 319 -19.99 -7.15 7.16
N GLY A 320 -19.76 -7.90 6.09
CA GLY A 320 -19.42 -7.35 4.76
C GLY A 320 -20.55 -6.52 4.18
N SER A 321 -21.80 -7.01 4.24
CA SER A 321 -22.97 -6.26 3.77
C SER A 321 -23.23 -4.99 4.59
N ILE A 322 -23.14 -5.06 5.92
CA ILE A 322 -23.26 -3.87 6.78
C ILE A 322 -22.17 -2.85 6.44
N SER A 323 -20.93 -3.30 6.22
CA SER A 323 -19.83 -2.42 5.83
C SER A 323 -20.08 -1.77 4.47
N MET A 324 -20.51 -2.54 3.47
CA MET A 324 -20.84 -2.02 2.14
C MET A 324 -21.93 -0.93 2.22
N PHE A 325 -22.98 -1.16 3.01
CA PHE A 325 -24.04 -0.18 3.23
C PHE A 325 -23.50 1.11 3.84
N ILE A 326 -22.79 1.01 4.97
CA ILE A 326 -22.30 2.17 5.72
C ILE A 326 -21.31 2.99 4.87
N PHE A 327 -20.33 2.34 4.25
CA PHE A 327 -19.33 3.03 3.44
C PHE A 327 -19.93 3.59 2.15
N GLY A 328 -20.78 2.82 1.45
CA GLY A 328 -21.48 3.29 0.26
C GLY A 328 -22.32 4.53 0.54
N PHE A 329 -23.04 4.54 1.65
CA PHE A 329 -23.83 5.68 2.11
C PHE A 329 -22.96 6.90 2.43
N ILE A 330 -21.93 6.74 3.27
CA ILE A 330 -21.05 7.85 3.68
C ILE A 330 -20.35 8.47 2.47
N ILE A 331 -19.80 7.66 1.58
CA ILE A 331 -19.09 8.14 0.38
C ILE A 331 -20.06 8.89 -0.55
N SER A 332 -21.26 8.34 -0.77
CA SER A 332 -22.26 8.97 -1.64
C SER A 332 -22.75 10.32 -1.10
N ILE A 333 -23.00 10.40 0.21
CA ILE A 333 -23.35 11.67 0.87
C ILE A 333 -22.19 12.66 0.82
N GLY A 334 -20.96 12.21 1.10
CA GLY A 334 -19.77 13.06 1.03
C GLY A 334 -19.57 13.65 -0.36
N LEU A 335 -19.75 12.85 -1.42
CA LEU A 335 -19.67 13.29 -2.80
C LEU A 335 -20.78 14.29 -3.15
N LEU A 336 -22.03 14.01 -2.79
CA LEU A 336 -23.14 14.95 -3.05
C LEU A 336 -22.98 16.25 -2.28
N TYR A 337 -22.49 16.20 -1.04
CA TYR A 337 -22.21 17.38 -0.22
C TYR A 337 -21.12 18.22 -0.85
N TYR A 338 -20.06 17.55 -1.31
CA TYR A 338 -18.99 18.18 -2.07
C TYR A 338 -19.53 18.91 -3.32
N TYR A 339 -20.31 18.25 -4.18
CA TYR A 339 -20.87 18.89 -5.38
C TYR A 339 -21.87 20.02 -5.07
N SER A 340 -22.63 19.89 -3.98
CA SER A 340 -23.56 20.93 -3.56
C SER A 340 -22.84 22.16 -2.98
N SER A 341 -21.75 21.96 -2.22
CA SER A 341 -20.93 23.04 -1.67
C SER A 341 -20.22 23.87 -2.76
N LEU A 342 -19.98 23.27 -3.92
CA LEU A 342 -19.44 23.94 -5.10
C LEU A 342 -20.53 24.63 -5.96
N GLY A 343 -21.80 24.55 -5.55
CA GLY A 343 -22.93 25.18 -6.25
C GLY A 343 -23.41 24.45 -7.51
N TYR A 344 -22.85 23.26 -7.82
CA TYR A 344 -23.28 22.48 -8.99
C TYR A 344 -24.63 21.77 -8.77
N LEU A 345 -24.95 21.45 -7.53
CA LEU A 345 -26.19 20.76 -7.16
C LEU A 345 -26.92 21.49 -6.03
N HIS A 346 -28.14 21.92 -6.29
CA HIS A 346 -29.07 22.36 -5.25
C HIS A 346 -29.86 21.15 -4.76
N MET A 347 -29.57 20.70 -3.54
CA MET A 347 -30.19 19.51 -2.96
C MET A 347 -30.90 19.84 -1.65
N ASN A 348 -32.08 19.25 -1.46
CA ASN A 348 -32.74 19.23 -0.16
C ASN A 348 -32.17 18.07 0.68
N TRP A 349 -31.29 18.41 1.62
CA TRP A 349 -30.52 17.46 2.41
C TRP A 349 -31.35 16.41 3.13
N GLU A 350 -32.50 16.78 3.69
CA GLU A 350 -33.37 15.86 4.43
C GLU A 350 -33.89 14.72 3.54
N THR A 351 -34.29 15.07 2.31
CA THR A 351 -34.74 14.08 1.31
C THR A 351 -33.58 13.33 0.67
N THR A 352 -32.46 14.01 0.41
CA THR A 352 -31.27 13.40 -0.21
C THR A 352 -30.67 12.33 0.67
N PHE A 353 -30.57 12.56 1.99
CA PHE A 353 -30.09 11.56 2.94
C PHE A 353 -30.91 10.27 2.85
N THR A 354 -32.23 10.39 2.89
CA THR A 354 -33.14 9.24 2.81
C THR A 354 -33.02 8.51 1.46
N LYS A 355 -32.95 9.24 0.35
CA LYS A 355 -32.81 8.66 -1.00
C LYS A 355 -31.49 7.91 -1.17
N VAL A 356 -30.38 8.48 -0.70
CA VAL A 356 -29.06 7.83 -0.78
C VAL A 356 -28.97 6.60 0.12
N ALA A 357 -29.65 6.62 1.28
CA ALA A 357 -29.77 5.45 2.14
C ALA A 357 -30.50 4.31 1.42
N ILE A 358 -31.62 4.61 0.74
CA ILE A 358 -32.38 3.63 -0.06
C ILE A 358 -31.50 3.05 -1.16
N VAL A 359 -30.80 3.90 -1.93
CA VAL A 359 -29.91 3.45 -3.01
C VAL A 359 -28.79 2.55 -2.49
N SER A 360 -28.17 2.92 -1.38
CA SER A 360 -27.09 2.16 -0.74
C SER A 360 -27.59 0.83 -0.16
N MET A 361 -28.83 0.81 0.35
CA MET A 361 -29.50 -0.41 0.82
C MET A 361 -29.81 -1.36 -0.35
N VAL A 362 -30.35 -0.85 -1.46
CA VAL A 362 -30.62 -1.65 -2.66
C VAL A 362 -29.33 -2.25 -3.22
N ALA A 363 -28.25 -1.46 -3.32
CA ALA A 363 -26.95 -1.94 -3.74
C ALA A 363 -26.44 -3.10 -2.86
N THR A 364 -26.59 -2.94 -1.54
CA THR A 364 -26.17 -3.94 -0.55
C THR A 364 -27.02 -5.21 -0.62
N LEU A 365 -28.33 -5.08 -0.82
CA LEU A 365 -29.25 -6.20 -0.97
C LEU A 365 -28.93 -6.99 -2.24
N VAL A 366 -28.74 -6.32 -3.37
CA VAL A 366 -28.40 -6.99 -4.64
C VAL A 366 -27.06 -7.73 -4.53
N GLU A 367 -26.05 -7.12 -3.92
CA GLU A 367 -24.76 -7.77 -3.64
C GLU A 367 -24.91 -9.02 -2.74
N SER A 368 -25.87 -8.99 -1.82
CA SER A 368 -26.10 -10.10 -0.89
C SER A 368 -26.81 -11.29 -1.54
N LEU A 369 -27.51 -11.10 -2.66
CA LEU A 369 -28.28 -12.16 -3.32
C LEU A 369 -27.35 -13.21 -3.97
N PRO A 370 -27.76 -14.48 -4.05
CA PRO A 370 -26.97 -15.55 -4.65
C PRO A 370 -27.09 -15.56 -6.19
N ILE A 371 -26.99 -14.39 -6.83
CA ILE A 371 -27.17 -14.22 -8.29
C ILE A 371 -25.82 -14.18 -9.02
N ALA A 372 -24.71 -14.05 -8.28
CA ALA A 372 -23.33 -14.01 -8.80
C ALA A 372 -22.95 -15.19 -9.72
N ASP A 373 -23.64 -16.34 -9.61
CA ASP A 373 -23.42 -17.50 -10.47
C ASP A 373 -24.02 -17.34 -11.89
N GLN A 374 -24.90 -16.36 -12.10
CA GLN A 374 -25.53 -16.06 -13.39
C GLN A 374 -25.13 -14.67 -13.92
N ILE A 375 -24.94 -13.69 -13.04
CA ILE A 375 -24.61 -12.30 -13.40
C ILE A 375 -23.55 -11.79 -12.43
N ASP A 376 -22.43 -11.28 -12.95
CA ASP A 376 -21.34 -10.72 -12.15
C ASP A 376 -21.82 -9.55 -11.27
N ASP A 377 -21.44 -9.57 -10.00
CA ASP A 377 -21.72 -8.54 -8.99
C ASP A 377 -21.26 -7.14 -9.44
N ASN A 378 -20.19 -7.06 -10.24
CA ASN A 378 -19.69 -5.80 -10.81
C ASN A 378 -20.62 -5.23 -11.89
N VAL A 379 -21.64 -5.98 -12.33
CA VAL A 379 -22.66 -5.54 -13.30
C VAL A 379 -24.02 -5.38 -12.63
N SER A 380 -24.42 -6.35 -11.80
CA SER A 380 -25.74 -6.35 -11.15
C SER A 380 -25.89 -5.20 -10.14
N VAL A 381 -24.86 -4.93 -9.33
CA VAL A 381 -24.90 -3.86 -8.31
C VAL A 381 -24.99 -2.47 -8.93
N PRO A 382 -24.13 -2.08 -9.90
CA PRO A 382 -24.25 -0.76 -10.53
C PRO A 382 -25.60 -0.54 -11.21
N LEU A 383 -26.12 -1.53 -11.95
CA LEU A 383 -27.42 -1.42 -12.62
C LEU A 383 -28.57 -1.22 -11.63
N ALA A 384 -28.60 -2.00 -10.55
CA ALA A 384 -29.61 -1.86 -9.51
C ALA A 384 -29.51 -0.50 -8.80
N THR A 385 -28.28 -0.02 -8.56
CA THR A 385 -28.01 1.28 -7.94
C THR A 385 -28.49 2.42 -8.84
N ILE A 386 -28.24 2.33 -10.15
CA ILE A 386 -28.70 3.31 -11.15
C ILE A 386 -30.22 3.35 -11.20
N MET A 387 -30.89 2.19 -11.27
CA MET A 387 -32.36 2.11 -11.25
C MET A 387 -32.95 2.66 -9.95
N ALA A 388 -32.39 2.28 -8.79
CA ALA A 388 -32.85 2.77 -7.51
C ALA A 388 -32.67 4.30 -7.39
N ALA A 389 -31.55 4.82 -7.90
CA ALA A 389 -31.30 6.26 -7.94
C ALA A 389 -32.29 6.95 -8.87
N TYR A 390 -32.53 6.41 -10.06
CA TYR A 390 -33.49 6.95 -11.03
C TYR A 390 -34.90 7.08 -10.43
N VAL A 391 -35.40 6.02 -9.79
CA VAL A 391 -36.70 6.01 -9.12
C VAL A 391 -36.73 6.94 -7.90
N SER A 392 -35.68 6.96 -7.09
CA SER A 392 -35.65 7.75 -5.84
C SER A 392 -35.50 9.25 -6.11
N PHE A 393 -34.74 9.63 -7.13
CA PHE A 393 -34.49 11.04 -7.48
C PHE A 393 -35.50 11.60 -8.48
N GLY A 394 -36.31 10.74 -9.13
CA GLY A 394 -37.49 11.15 -9.90
C GLY A 394 -37.16 11.81 -11.22
N TYR A 395 -36.40 11.11 -12.07
CA TYR A 395 -36.21 11.48 -13.48
C TYR A 395 -37.16 10.73 -14.40
#